data_AF-A0A960SBJ1-F1
#
_entry.id   AF-A0A960SBJ1-F1
#
_cell.length_a   1.000
_cell.length_b   1.000
_cell.length_c   1.000
_cell.angle_alpha   90.00
_cell.angle_beta   90.00
_cell.angle_gamma   90.00
#
_symmetry.space_group_name_H-M   'P 1'
#
loop_
_entity.id
_entity.type
_entity.pdbx_description
1 polymer ?
#
loop_
_entity_poly.entity_id
_entity_poly.type
_entity_poly.pdbx_seq_one_letter_code
_entity_poly.pdbx_strand_id
1 'polypeptide(L)'
;ILIDRGAIAEAKNAILVNPKLASDVRGQELFARIAMIEGNHELADRLYANIEEESTEAKSYLARRAFAQKNWTKARQLTEELLQQYPSNVTLRENLEKIAQEKLKSGHPRHAG
;
A
#
# COMPACT_ATOMS: atom_id res chain seq x y z
N ILE A 1 7.30 -16.73 3.89
CA ILE A 1 6.55 -17.42 2.81
C ILE A 1 7.45 -17.41 1.58
N LEU A 2 8.00 -18.57 1.19
CA LEU A 2 8.74 -18.72 -0.07
C LEU A 2 7.68 -18.82 -1.18
N ILE A 3 7.54 -17.77 -1.99
CA ILE A 3 6.67 -17.82 -3.17
C ILE A 3 7.52 -18.36 -4.32
N ASP A 4 7.03 -19.43 -4.95
CA ASP A 4 7.67 -20.06 -6.09
C ASP A 4 7.80 -19.07 -7.26
N ARG A 5 9.02 -18.85 -7.75
CA ARG A 5 9.30 -17.94 -8.86
C ARG A 5 8.64 -18.42 -10.17
N GLY A 6 8.44 -19.73 -10.33
CA GLY A 6 7.70 -20.28 -11.48
C GLY A 6 6.24 -19.83 -11.47
N ALA A 7 5.57 -19.96 -10.33
CA ALA A 7 4.18 -19.53 -10.16
C ALA A 7 3.98 -18.02 -10.38
N ILE A 8 4.98 -17.19 -10.04
CA ILE A 8 4.94 -15.73 -10.27
C ILE A 8 4.97 -15.42 -11.77
N ALA A 9 5.84 -16.08 -12.53
CA ALA A 9 5.96 -15.87 -13.96
C ALA A 9 4.69 -16.27 -14.71
N GLU A 10 4.09 -17.41 -14.33
CA GLU A 10 2.81 -17.88 -14.87
C GLU A 10 1.67 -16.91 -14.57
N ALA A 11 1.56 -16.44 -13.32
CA ALA A 11 0.53 -15.48 -12.92
C ALA A 11 0.65 -14.15 -13.68
N LYS A 12 1.87 -13.64 -13.85
CA LYS A 12 2.14 -12.43 -14.62
C LYS A 12 1.74 -12.58 -16.08
N ASN A 13 2.11 -13.71 -16.70
CA ASN A 13 1.72 -14.01 -18.08
C ASN A 13 0.20 -14.10 -18.22
N ALA A 14 -0.49 -14.79 -17.32
CA ALA A 14 -1.95 -14.93 -17.31
C ALA A 14 -2.69 -13.58 -17.24
N ILE A 15 -2.15 -12.60 -16.50
CA ILE A 15 -2.68 -11.24 -16.46
C ILE A 15 -2.44 -10.53 -17.80
N LEU A 16 -1.21 -10.57 -18.32
CA LEU A 16 -0.83 -9.83 -19.52
C LEU A 16 -1.54 -10.31 -20.78
N VAL A 17 -1.80 -11.62 -20.91
CA VAL A 17 -2.51 -12.19 -22.06
C VAL A 17 -4.04 -12.03 -21.98
N ASN A 18 -4.55 -11.52 -20.86
CA ASN A 18 -5.98 -11.27 -20.67
C ASN A 18 -6.22 -9.76 -20.42
N PRO A 19 -6.47 -8.96 -21.47
CA PRO A 19 -6.64 -7.51 -21.36
C PRO A 19 -7.71 -7.09 -20.36
N LYS A 20 -8.80 -7.87 -20.25
CA LYS A 20 -9.88 -7.60 -19.30
C LYS A 20 -9.40 -7.73 -17.86
N LEU A 21 -8.58 -8.74 -17.58
CA LEU A 21 -8.00 -8.94 -16.25
C LEU A 21 -6.94 -7.88 -15.97
N ALA A 22 -6.09 -7.54 -16.94
CA ALA A 22 -5.09 -6.48 -16.79
C ALA A 22 -5.71 -5.11 -16.46
N SER A 23 -6.93 -4.85 -16.93
CA SER A 23 -7.68 -3.63 -16.59
C SER A 23 -8.57 -3.73 -15.35
N ASP A 24 -8.85 -4.93 -14.82
CA ASP A 24 -9.69 -5.11 -13.63
C ASP A 24 -8.89 -4.84 -12.35
N VAL A 25 -9.57 -4.31 -11.32
CA VAL A 25 -8.97 -3.97 -10.02
C VAL A 25 -8.20 -5.15 -9.45
N ARG A 26 -8.80 -6.35 -9.45
CA ARG A 26 -8.17 -7.57 -8.93
C ARG A 26 -6.93 -8.00 -9.72
N GLY A 27 -6.93 -7.79 -11.04
CA GLY A 27 -5.76 -8.10 -11.86
C GLY A 27 -4.62 -7.11 -11.61
N GLN A 28 -4.95 -5.83 -11.39
CA GLN A 28 -3.97 -4.82 -11.01
C GLN A 28 -3.41 -5.05 -9.60
N GLU A 29 -4.24 -5.45 -8.62
CA GLU A 29 -3.77 -5.87 -7.29
C GLU A 29 -2.79 -7.04 -7.39
N LEU A 30 -3.15 -8.09 -8.15
CA LEU A 30 -2.28 -9.24 -8.33
C LEU A 30 -0.97 -8.85 -9.01
N PHE A 31 -1.03 -7.98 -10.02
CA PHE A 31 0.16 -7.50 -10.69
C PHE A 31 1.05 -6.66 -9.75
N ALA A 32 0.45 -5.81 -8.90
CA ALA A 32 1.17 -5.03 -7.92
C ALA A 32 1.85 -5.91 -6.85
N ARG A 33 1.17 -6.96 -6.37
CA ARG A 33 1.76 -7.97 -5.48
C ARG A 33 2.93 -8.69 -6.14
N ILE A 34 2.81 -9.07 -7.41
CA ILE A 34 3.91 -9.68 -8.17
C ILE A 34 5.09 -8.73 -8.24
N ALA A 35 4.86 -7.46 -8.62
CA ALA A 35 5.91 -6.45 -8.67
C ALA A 35 6.61 -6.27 -7.31
N MET A 36 5.86 -6.31 -6.20
CA MET A 36 6.43 -6.29 -4.85
C MET A 36 7.34 -7.48 -4.56
N ILE A 37 6.94 -8.70 -4.94
CA ILE A 37 7.74 -9.91 -4.73
C ILE A 37 9.01 -9.89 -5.60
N GLU A 38 8.92 -9.32 -6.81
CA GLU A 38 10.06 -9.10 -7.71
C GLU A 38 11.00 -7.98 -7.23
N GLY A 39 10.66 -7.26 -6.16
CA GLY A 39 11.43 -6.11 -5.66
C GLY A 39 11.25 -4.83 -6.48
N ASN A 40 10.33 -4.84 -7.46
CA ASN A 40 10.01 -3.68 -8.28
C ASN A 40 8.98 -2.79 -7.58
N HIS A 41 9.42 -2.12 -6.51
CA HIS A 41 8.58 -1.24 -5.70
C HIS A 41 8.01 -0.06 -6.48
N GLU A 42 8.72 0.45 -7.49
CA GLU A 42 8.23 1.55 -8.33
C GLU A 42 7.02 1.11 -9.17
N LEU A 43 7.08 -0.08 -9.77
CA LEU A 43 5.94 -0.62 -10.51
C LEU A 43 4.77 -0.92 -9.56
N ALA A 44 5.02 -1.48 -8.38
CA ALA A 44 3.99 -1.73 -7.39
C ALA A 44 3.31 -0.42 -6.93
N ASP A 45 4.10 0.64 -6.66
CA ASP A 45 3.59 1.95 -6.28
C ASP A 45 2.67 2.52 -7.38
N ARG A 46 3.08 2.44 -8.66
CA ARG A 46 2.24 2.90 -9.78
C ARG A 46 0.96 2.09 -9.93
N LEU A 47 1.06 0.76 -9.87
CA LEU A 47 -0.10 -0.13 -10.03
C LEU A 47 -1.11 0.09 -8.92
N TYR A 48 -0.68 0.15 -7.66
CA TYR A 48 -1.59 0.44 -6.56
C TYR A 48 -2.15 1.88 -6.61
N ALA A 49 -1.37 2.87 -7.03
CA ALA A 49 -1.87 4.24 -7.17
C ALA A 49 -3.01 4.35 -8.20
N ASN A 50 -2.96 3.54 -9.28
CA ASN A 50 -4.02 3.54 -10.31
C ASN A 50 -5.36 3.00 -9.82
N ILE A 51 -5.39 2.24 -8.73
CA ILE A 51 -6.58 1.62 -8.15
C ILE A 51 -6.78 2.03 -6.68
N GLU A 52 -6.22 3.17 -6.27
CA GLU A 52 -6.26 3.65 -4.88
C GLU A 52 -7.70 3.77 -4.37
N GLU A 53 -8.62 4.25 -5.21
CA GLU A 53 -10.00 4.53 -4.81
C GLU A 53 -10.89 3.28 -4.80
N GLU A 54 -10.61 2.33 -5.69
CA GLU A 54 -11.41 1.12 -5.88
C GLU A 54 -10.93 -0.06 -5.01
N SER A 55 -9.70 -0.02 -4.52
CA SER A 55 -9.08 -1.11 -3.76
C SER A 55 -8.69 -0.71 -2.34
N THR A 56 -9.35 -1.36 -1.37
CA THR A 56 -8.96 -1.33 0.05
C THR A 56 -7.51 -1.76 0.25
N GLU A 57 -7.03 -2.74 -0.53
CA GLU A 57 -5.65 -3.20 -0.46
C GLU A 57 -4.68 -2.13 -0.95
N ALA A 58 -4.96 -1.52 -2.10
CA ALA A 58 -4.16 -0.45 -2.67
C ALA A 58 -4.05 0.71 -1.69
N LYS A 59 -5.19 1.16 -1.14
CA LYS A 59 -5.24 2.20 -0.13
C LYS A 59 -4.42 1.83 1.11
N SER A 60 -4.52 0.59 1.59
CA SER A 60 -3.73 0.09 2.73
C SER A 60 -2.23 0.01 2.43
N TYR A 61 -1.85 -0.36 1.22
CA TYR A 61 -0.46 -0.39 0.75
C TYR A 61 0.11 1.03 0.69
N LEU A 62 -0.59 1.95 0.04
CA LEU A 62 -0.17 3.34 -0.14
C LEU A 62 -0.09 4.10 1.20
N ALA A 63 -0.99 3.81 2.15
CA ALA A 63 -0.90 4.35 3.51
C ALA A 63 0.43 3.96 4.18
N ARG A 64 0.83 2.69 4.06
CA ARG A 64 2.10 2.17 4.60
C ARG A 64 3.32 2.77 3.88
N ARG A 65 3.25 2.94 2.55
CA ARG A 65 4.32 3.60 1.78
C ARG A 65 4.48 5.06 2.17
N ALA A 66 3.38 5.80 2.27
CA ALA A 66 3.39 7.19 2.71
C ALA A 66 3.96 7.32 4.14
N PHE A 67 3.62 6.40 5.04
CA PHE A 67 4.21 6.36 6.39
C PHE A 67 5.72 6.14 6.33
N ALA A 68 6.19 5.16 5.55
CA ALA A 68 7.62 4.88 5.39
C ALA A 68 8.40 6.07 4.79
N GLN A 69 7.76 6.82 3.90
CA GLN A 69 8.32 8.03 3.28
C GLN A 69 8.18 9.28 4.16
N LYS A 70 7.67 9.16 5.39
CA LYS A 70 7.37 10.28 6.29
C LYS A 70 6.37 11.30 5.73
N ASN A 71 5.57 10.89 4.74
CA ASN A 71 4.44 11.66 4.25
C ASN A 71 3.25 11.45 5.20
N TRP A 72 3.32 12.09 6.37
CA TRP A 72 2.34 11.93 7.44
C TRP A 72 0.93 12.32 7.02
N THR A 73 0.81 13.32 6.15
CA THR A 73 -0.50 13.81 5.65
C THR A 73 -1.20 12.73 4.82
N LYS A 74 -0.53 12.19 3.79
CA LYS A 74 -1.13 11.14 2.95
C LYS A 74 -1.33 9.85 3.71
N ALA A 75 -0.38 9.46 4.58
CA ALA A 75 -0.52 8.27 5.43
C ALA A 75 -1.76 8.35 6.33
N ARG A 76 -1.98 9.51 6.95
CA ARG A 76 -3.15 9.77 7.79
C ARG A 76 -4.44 9.72 6.98
N GLN A 77 -4.50 10.47 5.87
CA GLN A 77 -5.68 10.54 5.02
C GLN A 77 -6.17 9.15 4.60
N LEU A 78 -5.29 8.35 4.01
CA LEU A 78 -5.65 7.01 3.53
C LEU A 78 -6.08 6.08 4.67
N THR A 79 -5.45 6.22 5.85
CA THR A 79 -5.81 5.42 7.03
C THR A 79 -7.18 5.83 7.59
N GLU A 80 -7.51 7.12 7.58
CA GLU A 80 -8.83 7.62 7.98
C GLU A 80 -9.93 7.16 7.02
N GLU A 81 -9.69 7.20 5.71
CA GLU A 81 -10.62 6.66 4.69
C GLU A 81 -10.86 5.15 4.88
N LEU A 82 -9.81 4.38 5.20
CA LEU A 82 -9.96 2.96 5.54
C LEU A 82 -10.78 2.76 6.81
N LEU A 83 -10.63 3.62 7.82
CA LEU A 83 -11.43 3.55 9.05
C LEU A 83 -12.90 3.90 8.83
N GLN A 84 -13.22 4.76 7.87
CA GLN A 84 -14.62 5.03 7.50
C GLN A 84 -15.29 3.76 6.97
N GLN A 85 -14.56 2.94 6.21
CA GLN A 85 -15.07 1.66 5.69
C GLN A 85 -15.04 0.54 6.74
N TYR A 86 -14.04 0.54 7.61
CA TYR A 86 -13.80 -0.50 8.63
C TYR A 86 -13.66 0.10 10.03
N PRO A 87 -14.73 0.69 10.61
CA PRO A 87 -14.64 1.49 11.83
C PRO A 87 -14.17 0.70 13.07
N SER A 88 -14.44 -0.60 13.11
CA SER A 88 -14.04 -1.47 14.22
C SER A 88 -12.59 -1.98 14.11
N ASN A 89 -11.87 -1.68 13.03
CA ASN A 89 -10.52 -2.19 12.81
C ASN A 89 -9.52 -1.54 13.77
N VAL A 90 -9.09 -2.32 14.78
CA VAL A 90 -8.13 -1.89 15.82
C VAL A 90 -6.80 -1.49 15.19
N THR A 91 -6.29 -2.27 14.24
CA THR A 91 -4.99 -2.04 13.58
C THR A 91 -4.95 -0.67 12.87
N LEU A 92 -6.04 -0.26 12.23
CA LEU A 92 -6.08 1.05 11.57
C LEU A 92 -6.08 2.21 12.58
N ARG A 93 -6.73 2.05 13.74
CA ARG A 93 -6.66 3.05 14.82
C ARG A 93 -5.25 3.16 15.39
N GLU A 94 -4.60 2.03 15.64
CA GLU A 94 -3.19 2.00 16.08
C GLU A 94 -2.25 2.65 15.05
N ASN A 95 -2.51 2.47 13.75
CA ASN A 95 -1.74 3.13 12.70
C ASN A 95 -1.89 4.67 12.77
N LEU A 96 -3.08 5.21 13.03
CA LEU A 96 -3.28 6.66 13.21
C LEU A 96 -2.51 7.20 14.42
N GLU A 97 -2.53 6.49 15.53
CA GLU A 97 -1.76 6.86 16.72
C GLU A 97 -0.26 6.90 16.41
N LYS A 98 0.24 5.88 15.72
CA LYS A 98 1.64 5.80 15.30
C LYS A 98 2.04 6.95 14.36
N ILE A 99 1.19 7.27 13.37
CA ILE A 99 1.39 8.42 12.47
C ILE A 99 1.48 9.72 13.28
N ALA A 100 0.59 9.93 14.23
CA ALA A 100 0.59 11.13 15.07
C ALA A 100 1.87 11.25 15.92
N GLN A 101 2.30 10.15 16.53
CA GLN A 101 3.54 10.10 17.33
C GLN A 101 4.79 10.42 16.49
N GLU A 102 4.93 9.81 15.31
CA GLU A 102 6.09 10.05 14.44
C GLU A 102 6.11 11.47 13.86
N LYS A 103 4.92 12.03 13.55
CA LYS A 103 4.79 13.43 13.14
C LYS A 103 5.28 14.38 14.24
N LEU A 104 4.88 14.15 15.49
CA LEU A 104 5.32 14.97 16.63
C LEU A 104 6.83 14.88 16.86
N LYS A 105 7.40 13.67 16.84
CA LYS A 105 8.86 13.46 16.99
C LYS A 105 9.65 14.17 15.89
N SER A 106 9.13 14.21 14.67
CA SER A 106 9.79 14.88 13.53
C SER A 106 9.72 16.41 13.60
N GLY A 107 8.73 16.97 14.32
CA GLY A 107 8.56 18.42 14.52
C GLY A 107 9.27 19.00 15.74
N HIS A 108 9.74 18.16 16.66
CA HIS A 108 10.55 18.60 17.80
C HIS A 108 12.04 18.40 17.47
N PRO A 109 12.83 19.47 17.26
CA PRO A 109 14.27 19.32 17.23
C PRO A 109 14.70 18.73 18.58
N ARG A 110 15.40 17.60 18.55
CA ARG A 110 16.08 17.08 19.74
C ARG A 110 17.12 18.12 20.14
N HIS A 111 16.78 19.00 21.08
CA HIS A 111 17.77 19.74 21.82
C HIS A 111 18.56 18.73 22.65
N ALA A 112 19.71 18.32 22.12
CA ALA A 112 20.74 17.66 22.91
C ALA A 112 21.26 18.70 23.90
N GLY A 113 20.96 18.49 25.19
CA GLY A 113 21.66 19.13 26.30
C GLY A 113 22.94 18.38 26.63
#